data_AF-A0A8T7GMS5-F1
#
_entry.id   AF-A0A8T7GMS5-F1
#
_cell.length_a   1.000
_cell.length_b   1.000
_cell.length_c   1.000
_cell.angle_alpha   90.00
_cell.angle_beta   90.00
_cell.angle_gamma   90.00
#
_symmetry.space_group_name_H-M   'P 1'
#
loop_
_entity.id
_entity.type
_entity.pdbx_description
1 polymer ?
#
loop_
_entity_poly.entity_id
_entity_poly.type
_entity_poly.pdbx_seq_one_letter_code
_entity_poly.pdbx_strand_id
1 'polypeptide(L)'
;KALDFKKMLEKLGKKVQLIALTDITEDRINNFKGIDAFIQVACPRISTDNHFKKPVLSVPQASALIKLIKKEPIDEFLKLRHWL
;
A
#
# COMPACT_ATOMS: atom_id res chain seq x y z
N LYS A 1 -0.06 12.10 2.12
CA LYS A 1 0.11 10.89 1.27
C LYS A 1 -1.02 9.87 1.46
N ALA A 2 -1.28 9.36 2.68
CA ALA A 2 -2.33 8.34 2.89
C ALA A 2 -3.75 8.77 2.46
N LEU A 3 -4.12 10.04 2.72
CA LEU A 3 -5.42 10.58 2.34
C LEU A 3 -5.64 10.66 0.81
N ASP A 4 -4.55 10.83 0.07
CA ASP A 4 -4.58 10.92 -1.40
C ASP A 4 -4.88 9.55 -2.02
N PHE A 5 -4.17 8.53 -1.53
CA PHE A 5 -4.44 7.12 -1.86
C PHE A 5 -5.86 6.72 -1.53
N LYS A 6 -6.37 7.12 -0.35
CA LYS A 6 -7.76 6.85 0.03
C LYS A 6 -8.73 7.39 -1.02
N LYS A 7 -8.61 8.67 -1.39
CA LYS A 7 -9.48 9.29 -2.41
C LYS A 7 -9.35 8.61 -3.78
N MET A 8 -8.13 8.26 -4.21
CA MET A 8 -7.94 7.59 -5.51
C MET A 8 -8.60 6.21 -5.55
N LEU A 9 -8.43 5.42 -4.49
CA LEU A 9 -8.99 4.07 -4.40
C LEU A 9 -10.51 4.10 -4.19
N GLU A 10 -11.03 5.06 -3.42
CA GLU A 10 -12.48 5.29 -3.29
C GLU A 10 -13.10 5.66 -4.65
N LYS A 11 -12.44 6.51 -5.46
CA LYS A 11 -12.86 6.82 -6.83
C LYS A 11 -12.87 5.60 -7.75
N LEU A 12 -12.02 4.61 -7.47
CA LEU A 12 -11.98 3.32 -8.19
C LEU A 12 -13.02 2.31 -7.67
N GLY A 13 -13.88 2.70 -6.73
CA GLY A 13 -14.91 1.83 -6.14
C GLY A 13 -14.35 0.79 -5.17
N LYS A 14 -13.11 0.97 -4.68
CA LYS A 14 -12.51 0.06 -3.70
C LYS A 14 -12.81 0.54 -2.29
N LYS A 15 -13.10 -0.39 -1.39
CA LYS A 15 -13.26 -0.11 0.04
C LYS A 15 -11.88 0.09 0.66
N VAL A 16 -11.61 1.30 1.14
CA VAL A 16 -10.36 1.64 1.82
C VAL A 16 -10.61 2.01 3.26
N GLN A 17 -9.86 1.36 4.15
CA GLN A 17 -9.80 1.71 5.56
C GLN A 17 -8.40 2.27 5.86
N LEU A 18 -8.37 3.44 6.50
CA LEU A 18 -7.15 4.01 7.04
C LEU A 18 -6.96 3.46 8.45
N ILE A 19 -5.84 2.81 8.68
CA ILE A 19 -5.47 2.25 9.97
C ILE A 19 -4.23 3.00 10.45
N ALA A 20 -4.31 3.60 11.63
CA ALA A 20 -3.17 4.21 12.30
C ALA A 20 -2.68 3.24 13.38
N LEU A 21 -1.44 2.78 13.25
CA LEU A 21 -0.78 1.89 14.20
C LEU A 21 0.56 2.48 14.57
N THR A 22 0.91 2.43 15.85
CA THR A 22 2.23 2.84 16.36
C THR A 22 3.31 1.84 15.96
N ASP A 23 2.95 0.56 15.87
CA ASP A 23 3.83 -0.54 15.51
C ASP A 23 3.09 -1.51 14.58
N ILE A 24 3.73 -1.84 13.46
CA ILE A 24 3.17 -2.67 12.38
C ILE A 24 3.84 -4.04 12.45
N THR A 25 3.11 -5.02 12.99
CA THR A 25 3.55 -6.42 13.13
C THR A 25 2.56 -7.35 12.43
N GLU A 26 3.03 -8.54 12.02
CA GLU A 26 2.19 -9.52 11.30
C GLU A 26 0.93 -9.87 12.10
N ASP A 27 1.06 -10.13 13.41
CA ASP A 27 -0.05 -10.50 14.29
C ASP A 27 -1.19 -9.47 14.26
N ARG A 28 -0.84 -8.18 14.35
CA ARG A 28 -1.80 -7.07 14.29
C ARG A 28 -2.47 -6.98 12.94
N ILE A 29 -1.71 -7.10 11.84
CA ILE A 29 -2.26 -7.10 10.47
C ILE A 29 -3.18 -8.29 10.26
N ASN A 30 -2.81 -9.46 10.76
CA ASN A 30 -3.57 -10.69 10.61
C ASN A 30 -4.91 -10.63 11.37
N ASN A 31 -4.96 -9.87 12.47
CA ASN A 31 -6.20 -9.62 13.21
C ASN A 31 -7.26 -8.88 12.37
N PHE A 32 -6.85 -8.08 11.37
CA PHE A 32 -7.77 -7.47 10.42
C PHE A 32 -8.24 -8.48 9.37
N LYS A 33 -9.35 -9.16 9.63
CA LYS A 33 -10.02 -10.06 8.68
C LYS A 33 -10.88 -9.27 7.69
N GLY A 34 -10.85 -9.67 6.41
CA GLY A 34 -11.61 -9.01 5.33
C GLY A 34 -10.86 -7.93 4.53
N ILE A 35 -9.55 -7.76 4.77
CA ILE A 35 -8.68 -6.89 3.96
C ILE A 35 -7.83 -7.76 3.02
N ASP A 36 -7.90 -7.44 1.72
CA ASP A 36 -7.22 -8.15 0.64
C ASP A 36 -5.73 -7.78 0.54
N ALA A 37 -5.43 -6.48 0.69
CA ALA A 37 -4.07 -5.94 0.67
C ALA A 37 -3.93 -4.73 1.60
N PHE A 38 -2.73 -4.54 2.13
CA PHE A 38 -2.38 -3.40 2.99
C PHE A 38 -1.42 -2.47 2.25
N ILE A 39 -1.54 -1.17 2.46
CA ILE A 39 -0.62 -0.17 1.91
C ILE A 39 0.07 0.51 3.08
N GLN A 40 1.37 0.30 3.26
CA GLN A 40 2.13 1.04 4.24
C GLN A 40 2.56 2.40 3.66
N VAL A 41 2.26 3.45 4.42
CA VAL A 41 2.64 4.84 4.10
C VAL A 41 3.72 5.36 5.06
N ALA A 42 4.12 4.54 6.03
CA ALA A 42 5.14 4.82 7.04
C ALA A 42 6.56 4.49 6.50
N CYS A 43 7.50 4.19 7.40
CA CYS A 43 8.89 3.95 7.05
C CYS A 43 9.06 2.67 6.20
N PRO A 44 9.82 2.69 5.09
CA PRO A 44 9.95 1.54 4.19
C PRO A 44 10.60 0.30 4.82
N ARG A 45 11.25 0.43 5.99
CA ARG A 45 11.92 -0.69 6.67
C ARG A 45 10.99 -1.84 7.08
N ILE A 46 9.69 -1.59 7.30
CA ILE A 46 8.78 -2.62 7.83
C ILE A 46 8.32 -3.61 6.73
N SER A 47 8.03 -3.14 5.51
CA SER A 47 7.63 -4.03 4.40
C SER A 47 8.74 -4.94 3.88
N THR A 48 10.01 -4.60 4.13
CA THR A 48 11.15 -5.33 3.57
C THR A 48 11.66 -6.42 4.51
N ASP A 49 11.48 -6.26 5.83
CA ASP A 49 12.06 -7.14 6.85
C ASP A 49 11.09 -8.22 7.36
N ASN A 50 9.77 -7.99 7.23
CA ASN A 50 8.75 -8.90 7.74
C ASN A 50 8.07 -9.70 6.62
N HIS A 51 8.07 -11.02 6.75
CA HIS A 51 7.15 -11.87 5.99
C HIS A 51 5.73 -11.63 6.50
N PHE A 52 4.88 -11.09 5.63
CA PHE A 52 3.45 -10.97 5.88
C PHE A 52 2.71 -12.01 5.04
N LYS A 53 1.83 -12.80 5.66
CA LYS A 53 0.92 -13.70 4.92
C LYS A 53 -0.01 -12.98 3.93
N LYS A 54 -0.28 -11.69 4.14
CA LYS A 54 -1.11 -10.84 3.28
C LYS A 54 -0.22 -9.84 2.53
N PRO A 55 -0.54 -9.48 1.28
CA PRO A 55 0.28 -8.55 0.52
C PRO A 55 0.30 -7.17 1.18
N VAL A 56 1.49 -6.75 1.64
CA VAL A 56 1.75 -5.41 2.17
C VAL A 56 2.56 -4.64 1.14
N LEU A 57 1.93 -3.64 0.53
CA LEU A 57 2.51 -2.81 -0.51
C LEU A 57 3.10 -1.54 0.09
N SER A 58 4.23 -1.10 -0.45
CA SER A 58 4.77 0.24 -0.15
C SER A 58 4.11 1.33 -1.01
N VAL A 59 4.23 2.58 -0.60
CA VAL A 59 3.74 3.77 -1.35
C VAL A 59 3.97 3.72 -2.87
N PRO A 60 5.19 3.43 -3.39
CA PRO A 60 5.40 3.35 -4.85
C PRO A 60 4.64 2.19 -5.51
N GLN A 61 4.54 1.04 -4.84
CA GLN A 61 3.78 -0.12 -5.34
C GLN A 61 2.29 0.15 -5.36
N ALA A 62 1.75 0.82 -4.35
CA ALA A 62 0.35 1.24 -4.33
C ALA A 62 0.03 2.22 -5.48
N SER A 63 0.95 3.14 -5.78
CA SER A 63 0.79 4.08 -6.90
C SER A 63 0.76 3.35 -8.25
N ALA A 64 1.67 2.38 -8.44
CA ALA A 64 1.69 1.54 -9.63
C ALA A 64 0.44 0.65 -9.76
N LEU A 65 -0.07 0.10 -8.65
CA LEU A 65 -1.30 -0.68 -8.65
C LEU A 65 -2.52 0.15 -9.04
N ILE A 66 -2.58 1.41 -8.62
CA ILE A 66 -3.62 2.34 -9.07
C ILE A 66 -3.51 2.63 -10.57
N LYS A 67 -2.30 2.88 -11.09
CA LYS A 67 -2.06 3.06 -12.54
C LYS A 67 -2.45 1.82 -13.35
N LEU A 68 -2.12 0.62 -12.84
CA LEU A 68 -2.54 -0.67 -13.40
C LEU A 68 -4.07 -0.78 -13.50
N ILE A 69 -4.78 -0.48 -12.42
CA ILE A 69 -6.26 -0.53 -12.41
C ILE A 69 -6.85 0.50 -13.40
N LYS A 70 -6.22 1.67 -13.55
CA LYS A 70 -6.62 2.69 -14.51
C LYS A 70 -6.25 2.36 -15.97
N LYS A 71 -5.57 1.23 -16.23
CA LYS A 71 -5.02 0.85 -17.55
C LYS A 71 -4.05 1.89 -18.14
N GLU A 72 -3.35 2.63 -17.29
CA GLU A 72 -2.28 3.54 -17.72
C GLU A 72 -0.95 2.78 -17.83
N PRO A 73 -0.03 3.18 -18.75
CA PRO A 73 1.27 2.53 -18.87
C PRO A 73 2.10 2.69 -17.58
N ILE A 74 2.67 1.58 -17.11
CA ILE A 74 3.45 1.47 -15.86
C ILE A 74 4.95 1.81 -16.06
N ASP A 75 5.28 2.52 -17.13
CA ASP A 75 6.67 2.82 -17.56
C ASP A 75 7.54 3.50 -16.47
N GLU A 76 6.91 4.09 -15.45
CA GLU A 76 7.58 4.80 -14.35
C GLU A 76 7.78 4.00 -13.06
N PHE A 77 7.27 2.77 -12.90
CA PHE A 77 7.39 2.04 -11.62
C PHE A 77 8.84 1.83 -11.20
N LEU A 78 9.74 1.58 -12.17
CA LEU A 78 11.18 1.43 -11.95
C LEU A 78 11.97 2.76 -12.06
N LYS A 79 11.32 3.87 -12.45
CA LYS A 79 11.95 5.20 -12.58
C LYS A 79 11.72 6.11 -11.38
N LEU A 80 10.90 5.70 -10.40
CA LEU A 80 10.75 6.42 -9.15
C LEU A 80 12.10 6.42 -8.39
N ARG A 81 12.91 7.46 -8.65
CA ARG A 81 14.05 7.86 -7.83
C ARG A 81 13.57 8.16 -6.42
N HIS A 82 13.49 7.15 -5.58
CA HIS A 82 13.45 7.38 -4.14
C HIS A 82 14.05 6.23 -3.36
N TRP A 83 15.33 5.97 -3.63
CA TRP A 83 16.27 5.48 -2.63
C TRP A 83 17.37 6.52 -2.48
N LEU A 84 17.08 7.54 -1.67
CA LEU A 84 18.00 8.33 -0.85
C LEU A 84 17.15 9.17 0.10
#